data_AF-A0A0L7KXJ5-F1
#
_entry.id   AF-A0A0L7KXJ5-F1
#
_cell.length_a   1.000
_cell.length_b   1.000
_cell.length_c   1.000
_cell.angle_alpha   90.00
_cell.angle_beta   90.00
_cell.angle_gamma   90.00
#
_symmetry.space_group_name_H-M   'P 1'
#
loop_
_entity.id
_entity.type
_entity.pdbx_description
1 polymer ?
#
loop_
_entity_poly.entity_id
_entity_poly.type
_entity_poly.pdbx_seq_one_letter_code
_entity_poly.pdbx_strand_id
1 'polypeptide(L)'
;MCVSALGSPARSSPVSAGSEHGERFSRKDESSVAALMEACITDDDKLYLCVSSPTIRDKPVQIRPWRLADADFVLDASMPLDPRKTVFVGGVPRPLKA
;
A
#
# COMPACT_ATOMS: atom_id res chain seq x y z
N MET A 1 -8.89 -0.13 24.76
CA MET A 1 -7.68 0.69 24.54
C MET A 1 -7.77 1.20 23.11
N CYS A 2 -8.30 2.41 22.92
CA CYS A 2 -8.55 2.99 21.61
C CYS A 2 -7.24 3.59 21.10
N VAL A 3 -6.63 3.00 20.07
CA VAL A 3 -5.48 3.62 19.39
C VAL A 3 -5.98 4.85 18.63
N SER A 4 -5.75 6.00 19.24
CA SER A 4 -5.95 7.32 18.65
C SER A 4 -5.25 7.39 17.31
N ALA A 5 -6.00 7.78 16.29
CA ALA A 5 -5.53 8.00 14.93
C ALA A 5 -4.27 8.88 14.91
N LEU A 6 -3.10 8.26 14.71
CA LEU A 6 -1.87 8.97 14.40
C LEU A 6 -2.06 9.66 13.04
N GLY A 7 -2.29 10.97 13.08
CA GLY A 7 -2.70 11.83 11.96
C GLY A 7 -1.98 11.51 10.64
N SER A 8 -2.71 10.92 9.69
CA SER A 8 -2.24 10.69 8.33
C SER A 8 -2.06 12.02 7.60
N PRO A 9 -0.92 12.32 6.95
CA PRO A 9 -0.86 13.35 5.93
C PRO A 9 -1.62 12.80 4.73
N ALA A 10 -2.93 13.04 4.70
CA ALA A 10 -3.75 12.75 3.55
C ALA A 10 -3.40 13.76 2.45
N ARG A 11 -2.50 13.40 1.54
CA ARG A 11 -2.51 14.00 0.21
C ARG A 11 -3.65 13.33 -0.56
N SER A 12 -4.86 13.81 -0.30
CA SER A 12 -6.08 13.35 -0.96
C SER A 12 -6.06 13.79 -2.42
N SER A 13 -5.84 12.84 -3.34
CA SER A 13 -6.28 13.02 -4.73
C SER A 13 -7.82 13.05 -4.74
N PRO A 14 -8.46 13.98 -5.47
CA PRO A 14 -9.90 14.16 -5.41
C PRO A 14 -10.56 13.23 -6.44
N VAL A 15 -10.66 11.94 -6.16
CA VAL A 15 -11.81 11.12 -6.60
C VAL A 15 -11.73 9.79 -5.87
N SER A 16 -12.77 9.48 -5.11
CA SER A 16 -13.36 8.14 -4.96
C SER A 16 -14.45 8.27 -3.89
N ALA A 17 -15.63 8.65 -4.35
CA ALA A 17 -16.86 8.38 -3.61
C ALA A 17 -16.91 6.89 -3.22
N GLY A 18 -17.41 6.60 -2.03
CA GLY A 18 -17.32 5.31 -1.33
C GLY A 18 -17.38 4.08 -2.23
N SER A 19 -16.22 3.49 -2.50
CA SER A 19 -16.10 2.17 -3.11
C SER A 19 -15.68 1.19 -2.03
N GLU A 20 -16.50 0.17 -1.80
CA GLU A 20 -16.28 -0.90 -0.81
C GLU A 20 -15.03 -1.76 -1.13
N HIS A 21 -14.43 -1.56 -2.32
CA HIS A 21 -13.27 -2.26 -2.87
C HIS A 21 -12.11 -1.31 -3.25
N GLY A 22 -11.91 -0.21 -2.51
CA GLY A 22 -10.83 0.74 -2.79
C GLY A 22 -9.47 0.29 -2.23
N GLU A 23 -8.42 0.33 -3.05
CA GLU A 23 -7.03 0.22 -2.59
C GLU A 23 -6.50 1.60 -2.19
N ARG A 24 -5.87 1.72 -1.01
CA ARG A 24 -5.30 2.99 -0.51
C ARG A 24 -3.84 2.82 -0.13
N PHE A 25 -3.01 3.75 -0.60
CA PHE A 25 -1.61 3.85 -0.21
C PHE A 25 -1.45 4.72 1.03
N SER A 26 -0.76 4.21 2.05
CA SER A 26 -0.44 4.93 3.28
C SER A 26 1.05 4.79 3.56
N ARG A 27 1.83 5.85 3.32
CA ARG A 27 3.24 5.93 3.68
C ARG A 27 3.50 7.29 4.37
N LYS A 28 4.19 7.25 5.51
CA LYS A 28 4.73 8.42 6.20
C LYS A 28 6.24 8.29 6.31
N ASP A 29 6.68 7.43 7.21
CA ASP A 29 8.06 7.17 7.59
C ASP A 29 8.25 5.67 7.80
N GLU A 30 9.47 5.15 7.67
CA GLU A 30 9.78 3.72 7.82
C GLU A 30 9.39 3.19 9.21
N SER A 31 9.63 3.98 10.26
CA SER A 31 9.24 3.66 11.63
C SER A 31 7.73 3.45 11.78
N SER A 32 6.93 4.25 11.08
CA SER A 32 5.48 4.14 11.07
C SER A 32 5.00 2.89 10.34
N VAL A 33 5.74 2.44 9.32
CA VAL A 33 5.44 1.19 8.61
C VAL A 33 5.76 -0.02 9.48
N ALA A 34 6.90 0.00 10.18
CA ALA A 34 7.27 -1.07 11.10
C ALA A 34 6.24 -1.22 12.24
N ALA A 35 5.87 -0.11 12.90
CA ALA A 35 4.84 -0.13 13.94
C ALA A 35 3.46 -0.59 13.43
N LEU A 36 3.11 -0.22 12.19
CA LEU A 36 1.88 -0.69 11.55
C LEU A 36 1.92 -2.20 11.30
N MET A 37 3.05 -2.74 10.85
CA MET A 37 3.23 -4.17 10.61
C MET A 37 3.11 -4.97 11.91
N GLU A 38 3.67 -4.47 13.01
CA GLU A 38 3.56 -5.11 14.33
C GLU A 38 2.12 -5.11 14.86
N ALA A 39 1.34 -4.07 14.56
CA ALA A 39 -0.06 -3.99 14.95
C ALA A 39 -1.01 -4.86 14.08
N CYS A 40 -0.51 -5.47 12.99
CA CYS A 40 -1.32 -6.29 12.10
C CYS A 40 -1.53 -7.71 12.62
N ILE A 41 -2.70 -8.26 12.31
CA ILE A 41 -3.03 -9.66 12.50
C ILE A 41 -2.48 -10.44 11.30
N THR A 42 -1.76 -11.53 11.55
CA THR A 42 -1.23 -12.39 10.49
C THR A 42 -2.13 -13.62 10.32
N ASP A 43 -2.58 -13.87 9.09
CA ASP A 43 -3.45 -14.99 8.72
C ASP A 43 -3.07 -15.48 7.31
N ASP A 44 -2.72 -16.76 7.15
CA ASP A 44 -2.27 -17.36 5.88
C ASP A 44 -1.24 -16.50 5.09
N ASP A 45 -0.18 -16.05 5.78
CA ASP A 45 0.88 -15.16 5.26
C ASP A 45 0.40 -13.77 4.78
N LYS A 46 -0.82 -13.37 5.17
CA LYS A 46 -1.38 -12.04 4.89
C LYS A 46 -1.49 -11.24 6.17
N LEU A 47 -1.29 -9.94 6.05
CA LEU A 47 -1.44 -8.98 7.14
C LEU A 47 -2.82 -8.32 7.03
N TYR A 48 -3.51 -8.23 8.16
CA TYR A 48 -4.81 -7.59 8.27
C TYR A 48 -4.83 -6.58 9.40
N LEU A 49 -5.51 -5.45 9.19
CA LEU A 49 -5.80 -4.47 10.22
C LEU A 49 -7.31 -4.23 10.26
N CYS A 50 -7.92 -4.28 11.44
CA CYS A 50 -9.33 -3.92 11.59
C CYS A 50 -9.49 -2.41 11.65
N VAL A 51 -10.34 -1.85 10.78
CA VAL A 51 -10.61 -0.42 10.72
C VAL A 51 -12.11 -0.18 10.85
N SER A 52 -12.48 0.81 11.65
CA SER A 52 -13.87 1.20 11.86
C SER A 52 -14.11 2.60 11.27
N SER A 53 -15.29 2.78 10.66
CA SER A 53 -15.85 4.03 10.18
C SER A 53 -17.22 4.27 10.86
N PRO A 54 -17.81 5.47 10.73
CA PRO A 54 -19.15 5.74 11.28
C PRO A 54 -20.24 4.77 10.81
N THR A 55 -20.06 4.13 9.65
CA THR A 55 -21.04 3.21 9.05
C THR A 55 -20.60 1.76 9.04
N ILE A 56 -19.32 1.47 9.27
CA ILE A 56 -18.74 0.12 9.19
C ILE A 56 -17.89 -0.12 10.43
N ARG A 57 -18.18 -1.17 11.19
CA ARG A 57 -17.38 -1.53 12.36
C ARG A 57 -16.46 -2.69 12.03
N ASP A 58 -15.23 -2.60 12.53
CA ASP A 58 -14.23 -3.66 12.55
C ASP A 58 -14.04 -4.37 11.20
N LYS A 59 -13.99 -3.59 10.11
CA LYS A 59 -13.74 -4.14 8.78
C LYS A 59 -12.28 -4.58 8.71
N PRO A 60 -11.98 -5.87 8.49
CA PRO A 60 -10.61 -6.29 8.24
C PRO A 60 -10.20 -5.76 6.86
N VAL A 61 -9.13 -4.97 6.82
CA VAL A 61 -8.50 -4.53 5.58
C VAL A 61 -7.16 -5.24 5.43
N GLN A 62 -6.86 -5.71 4.23
CA GLN A 62 -5.58 -6.34 3.96
C GLN A 62 -4.50 -5.28 3.82
N ILE A 63 -3.40 -5.46 4.53
CA ILE A 63 -2.18 -4.66 4.42
C ILE A 63 -1.17 -5.45 3.60
N ARG A 64 -0.61 -4.82 2.56
CA ARG A 64 0.44 -5.40 1.71
C ARG A 64 1.60 -4.41 1.61
N PRO A 65 2.71 -4.61 2.35
CA PRO A 65 3.86 -3.74 2.25
C PRO A 65 4.54 -3.88 0.88
N TRP A 66 5.02 -2.76 0.34
CA TRP A 66 5.85 -2.76 -0.87
C TRP A 66 7.32 -2.97 -0.47
N ARG A 67 7.95 -4.02 -0.98
CA ARG A 67 9.39 -4.25 -0.79
C ARG A 67 10.18 -3.33 -1.71
N LEU A 68 11.06 -2.50 -1.15
CA LEU A 68 11.81 -1.50 -1.94
C LEU A 68 12.65 -2.12 -3.05
N ALA A 69 13.14 -3.36 -2.86
CA ALA A 69 13.90 -4.10 -3.86
C ALA A 69 13.10 -4.41 -5.14
N ASP A 70 11.77 -4.38 -5.08
CA ASP A 70 10.89 -4.65 -6.22
C ASP A 70 10.49 -3.36 -6.96
N ALA A 71 10.99 -2.19 -6.53
CA ALA A 71 10.60 -0.90 -7.10
C ALA A 71 11.20 -0.66 -8.50
N ASP A 72 12.40 -1.17 -8.74
CA ASP A 72 13.14 -0.98 -9.97
C ASP A 72 14.02 -2.19 -10.28
N PHE A 73 14.14 -2.48 -11.57
CA PHE A 73 15.07 -3.49 -12.08
C PHE A 73 15.65 -2.98 -13.39
N VAL A 74 16.98 -2.92 -13.47
CA VAL A 74 17.72 -2.42 -14.62
C VAL A 74 18.69 -3.49 -15.10
N LEU A 75 18.54 -3.94 -16.34
CA LEU A 75 19.41 -4.95 -16.95
C LEU A 75 20.81 -4.42 -17.22
N ASP A 76 20.90 -3.17 -17.67
CA ASP A 76 22.17 -2.47 -17.93
C ASP A 76 22.04 -1.02 -17.49
N ALA A 77 22.70 -0.69 -16.38
CA ALA A 77 22.70 0.65 -15.79
C ALA A 77 23.53 1.67 -16.59
N SER A 78 24.32 1.22 -17.56
CA SER A 78 25.11 2.11 -18.43
C SER A 78 24.30 2.68 -19.59
N MET A 79 23.14 2.09 -19.90
CA MET A 79 22.30 2.53 -21.01
C MET A 79 21.34 3.65 -20.56
N PRO A 80 21.38 4.85 -21.17
CA PRO A 80 20.44 5.91 -20.84
C PRO A 80 19.01 5.54 -21.27
N LEU A 81 18.03 5.84 -20.42
CA LEU A 81 16.61 5.62 -20.70
C LEU A 81 16.08 6.71 -21.66
N ASP A 82 15.59 6.30 -22.82
CA ASP A 82 14.93 7.19 -23.79
C ASP A 82 13.41 7.18 -23.54
N PRO A 83 12.79 8.30 -23.12
CA PRO A 83 11.35 8.38 -22.89
C PRO A 83 10.50 7.98 -24.11
N ARG A 84 11.03 8.10 -25.33
CA ARG A 84 10.34 7.68 -26.57
C ARG A 84 10.28 6.17 -26.74
N LYS A 85 11.11 5.44 -26.00
CA LYS A 85 11.17 3.96 -25.97
C LYS A 85 10.62 3.39 -24.66
N THR A 86 10.17 4.25 -23.74
CA THR A 86 9.57 3.86 -22.47
C THR A 86 8.06 3.74 -22.62
N VAL A 87 7.49 2.67 -22.06
CA VAL A 87 6.04 2.43 -22.06
C VAL A 87 5.52 2.34 -20.64
N PHE A 88 4.27 2.77 -20.43
CA PHE A 88 3.54 2.52 -19.19
C PHE A 88 2.70 1.25 -19.38
N VAL A 89 2.80 0.33 -18.43
CA VAL A 89 1.99 -0.90 -18.41
C VAL A 89 1.02 -0.82 -17.24
N GLY A 90 -0.28 -0.86 -17.53
CA GLY A 90 -1.36 -0.90 -16.54
C GLY A 90 -2.02 -2.28 -16.46
N GLY A 91 -2.84 -2.50 -15.43
CA GLY A 91 -3.62 -3.74 -15.29
C GLY A 91 -2.77 -5.00 -15.02
N VAL A 92 -1.51 -4.82 -14.63
CA VAL A 92 -0.63 -5.94 -14.28
C VAL A 92 -1.17 -6.62 -13.02
N PRO A 93 -1.33 -7.95 -13.00
CA PRO A 93 -1.79 -8.65 -11.81
C PRO A 93 -0.80 -8.44 -10.66
N ARG A 94 -1.32 -8.32 -9.44
CA ARG A 94 -0.49 -8.33 -8.23
C ARG A 94 0.34 -9.62 -8.24
N PRO A 95 1.68 -9.56 -8.10
CA PRO A 95 2.49 -10.76 -7.95
C PRO A 95 1.91 -11.67 -6.86
N LEU A 96 1.69 -12.94 -7.20
CA LEU A 96 1.10 -13.94 -6.29
C LEU A 96 2.11 -14.49 -5.27
N LYS A 97 3.40 -14.21 -5.47
CA LYS A 97 4.50 -14.48 -4.54
C LYS A 97 5.47 -13.30 -4.56
N ALA A 98 5.99 -12.95 -3.38
CA ALA A 98 7.03 -11.95 -3.17
C ALA A 98 8.29 -12.63 -2.67
#